data_AF-A0A6N8FBC1-F1
#
_entry.id   AF-A0A6N8FBC1-F1
#
_cell.length_a   1.000
_cell.length_b   1.000
_cell.length_c   1.000
_cell.angle_alpha   90.00
_cell.angle_beta   90.00
_cell.angle_gamma   90.00
#
_symmetry.space_group_name_H-M   'P 1'
#
loop_
_entity.id
_entity.type
_entity.pdbx_description
1 polymer ?
#
loop_
_entity_poly.entity_id
_entity_poly.type
_entity_poly.pdbx_seq_one_letter_code
_entity_poly.pdbx_strand_id
1 'polypeptide(L)'
;MDIKEYIERFEEISELSRDKQFSILEQARDEIQSNTSLPSFAVIAIIVRVSCISLFLGAGYYLWGLSTFTFVLSVFLGLVFSRIIVSEINDRLMLIGLKRVLNKKAV
;
A
#
# COMPACT_ATOMS: atom_id res chain seq x y z
N MET A 1 5.96 -8.03 3.94
CA MET A 1 6.48 -6.68 3.67
C MET A 1 7.64 -6.50 4.61
N ASP A 2 8.86 -6.32 4.11
CA ASP A 2 10.07 -6.24 4.94
C ASP A 2 10.14 -4.85 5.57
N ILE A 3 9.93 -4.78 6.88
CA ILE A 3 9.91 -3.51 7.65
C ILE A 3 11.28 -2.80 7.57
N LYS A 4 12.36 -3.52 7.25
CA LYS A 4 13.70 -2.95 7.06
C LYS A 4 13.80 -1.95 5.92
N GLU A 5 13.11 -2.19 4.80
CA GLU A 5 13.16 -1.29 3.63
C GLU A 5 12.35 0.00 3.87
N TYR A 6 11.44 -0.02 4.84
CA TYR A 6 10.61 1.13 5.25
C TYR A 6 11.35 2.10 6.17
N ILE A 7 12.28 1.59 6.98
CA ILE A 7 13.04 2.40 7.96
C ILE A 7 13.98 3.40 7.28
N GLU A 8 14.60 3.01 6.16
CA GLU A 8 15.50 3.91 5.42
C GLU A 8 14.77 5.00 4.63
N ARG A 9 13.45 4.86 4.45
CA ARG A 9 12.64 5.76 3.61
C ARG A 9 11.98 6.90 4.41
N PHE A 10 11.98 6.83 5.74
CA PHE A 10 11.38 7.84 6.61
C PHE A 10 12.45 8.66 7.32
N GLU A 11 12.84 9.76 6.69
CA GLU A 11 13.77 10.75 7.23
C GLU A 11 13.37 11.22 8.65
N GLU A 12 12.06 11.26 8.95
CA GLU A 12 11.48 11.65 10.25
C GLU A 12 11.86 10.73 11.43
N ILE A 13 12.21 9.46 11.18
CA ILE A 13 12.62 8.49 12.23
C ILE A 13 14.04 7.93 12.00
N SER A 14 14.70 8.35 10.92
CA SER A 14 16.06 7.97 10.54
C SER A 14 17.09 8.16 11.67
N GLU A 15 16.93 9.21 12.48
CA GLU A 15 17.85 9.54 13.57
C GLU A 15 17.64 8.73 14.87
N LEU A 16 16.54 7.97 14.98
CA LEU A 16 16.23 7.16 16.17
C LEU A 16 16.90 5.79 16.12
N SER A 17 17.20 5.22 17.29
CA SER A 17 17.73 3.84 17.37
C SER A 17 16.76 2.83 16.74
N ARG A 18 17.28 1.81 16.03
CA ARG A 18 16.48 0.83 15.28
C ARG A 18 15.33 0.24 16.10
N ASP A 19 15.55 -0.10 17.37
CA ASP A 19 14.52 -0.66 18.25
C ASP A 19 13.36 0.32 18.52
N LYS A 20 13.66 1.63 18.58
CA LYS A 20 12.64 2.67 18.70
C LYS A 20 11.90 2.89 17.38
N GLN A 21 12.58 2.75 16.24
CA GLN A 21 11.93 2.83 14.92
C GLN A 21 10.90 1.69 14.76
N PHE A 22 11.27 0.45 15.10
CA PHE A 22 10.36 -0.70 15.04
C PHE A 22 9.13 -0.51 15.93
N SER A 23 9.32 -0.10 17.19
CA SER A 23 8.21 0.11 18.12
C SER A 23 7.29 1.27 17.72
N ILE A 24 7.82 2.34 17.13
CA ILE A 24 7.01 3.46 16.62
C ILE A 24 6.21 3.04 15.37
N LEU A 25 6.81 2.26 14.46
CA LEU A 25 6.13 1.73 13.28
C LEU A 25 5.01 0.75 13.66
N GLU A 26 5.24 -0.07 14.69
CA GLU A 26 4.23 -0.97 15.24
C GLU A 26 3.06 -0.20 15.87
N GLN A 27 3.35 0.84 16.67
CA GLN A 27 2.31 1.74 17.20
C GLN A 27 1.55 2.47 16.10
N ALA A 28 2.23 2.95 15.05
CA ALA A 28 1.59 3.62 13.92
C ALA A 28 0.65 2.66 13.17
N ARG A 29 1.06 1.41 12.99
CA ARG A 29 0.22 0.36 12.40
C ARG A 29 -1.02 0.10 13.25
N ASP A 30 -0.84 -0.08 14.56
CA ASP A 30 -1.94 -0.34 15.49
C ASP A 30 -2.90 0.86 15.59
N GLU A 31 -2.38 2.09 15.51
CA GLU A 31 -3.20 3.32 15.52
C GLU A 31 -3.99 3.48 14.21
N ILE A 32 -3.43 3.13 13.05
CA ILE A 32 -4.20 3.09 11.79
C ILE A 32 -5.27 2.00 11.85
N GLN A 33 -4.95 0.82 12.38
CA GLN A 33 -5.86 -0.32 12.42
C GLN A 33 -6.97 -0.16 13.46
N SER A 34 -6.73 0.58 14.54
CA SER A 34 -7.73 0.89 15.57
C SER A 34 -8.57 2.13 15.27
N ASN A 35 -7.98 3.14 14.61
CA ASN A 35 -8.63 4.45 14.41
C ASN A 35 -9.22 4.64 13.00
N THR A 36 -9.14 3.63 12.14
CA THR A 36 -9.74 3.69 10.80
C THR A 36 -10.52 2.42 10.54
N SER A 37 -11.80 2.55 10.12
CA SER A 37 -12.60 1.43 9.60
C SER A 37 -12.10 0.89 8.25
N LEU A 38 -10.87 1.25 7.88
CA LEU A 38 -10.26 0.81 6.65
C LEU A 38 -10.02 -0.70 6.75
N PRO A 39 -10.30 -1.44 5.67
CA PRO A 39 -9.94 -2.84 5.59
C PRO A 39 -8.45 -3.02 5.85
N SER A 40 -8.05 -4.17 6.37
CA SER A 40 -6.62 -4.46 6.59
C SER A 40 -5.82 -4.21 5.30
N PHE A 41 -4.53 -3.86 5.44
CA PHE A 41 -3.64 -3.66 4.29
C PHE A 41 -3.70 -4.78 3.25
N ALA A 42 -3.94 -6.03 3.70
CA ALA A 42 -4.16 -7.18 2.84
C ALA A 42 -5.44 -7.07 1.99
N VAL A 43 -6.54 -6.60 2.57
CA VAL A 43 -7.82 -6.41 1.86
C VAL A 43 -7.72 -5.26 0.87
N ILE A 44 -7.07 -4.15 1.25
CA ILE A 44 -6.78 -3.05 0.32
C ILE A 44 -5.98 -3.57 -0.88
N ALA A 45 -4.96 -4.39 -0.63
CA ALA A 45 -4.17 -4.99 -1.69
C ALA A 45 -5.00 -5.84 -2.66
N ILE A 46 -5.94 -6.63 -2.15
CA ILE A 46 -6.84 -7.45 -2.98
C ILE A 46 -7.78 -6.55 -3.78
N ILE A 47 -8.38 -5.54 -3.17
CA ILE A 47 -9.30 -4.61 -3.86
C ILE A 47 -8.58 -3.91 -5.02
N VAL A 48 -7.36 -3.42 -4.78
CA VAL A 48 -6.55 -2.76 -5.82
C VAL A 48 -6.18 -3.73 -6.94
N ARG A 49 -5.86 -5.00 -6.64
CA ARG A 49 -5.59 -6.02 -7.67
C ARG A 49 -6.80 -6.25 -8.55
N VAL A 50 -7.95 -6.50 -7.93
CA VAL A 50 -9.21 -6.78 -8.63
C VAL A 50 -9.64 -5.58 -9.48
N SER A 51 -9.52 -4.35 -8.94
CA SER A 51 -9.88 -3.14 -9.68
C SER A 51 -8.97 -2.90 -10.87
N CYS A 52 -7.64 -3.02 -10.71
CA CYS A 52 -6.69 -2.88 -11.81
C CYS A 52 -6.97 -3.91 -12.91
N ILE A 53 -7.09 -5.19 -12.55
CA ILE A 53 -7.37 -6.25 -13.53
C ILE A 53 -8.68 -5.96 -14.26
N SER A 54 -9.75 -5.60 -13.53
CA SER A 54 -11.06 -5.30 -14.13
C SER A 54 -11.00 -4.10 -15.08
N LEU A 55 -10.22 -3.07 -14.74
CA LEU A 55 -10.06 -1.87 -15.55
C LEU A 55 -9.32 -2.17 -16.85
N PHE A 56 -8.21 -2.92 -16.79
CA PHE A 56 -7.50 -3.36 -17.98
C PHE A 56 -8.31 -4.37 -18.81
N LEU A 57 -9.10 -5.25 -18.18
CA LEU A 57 -9.97 -6.17 -18.90
C LEU A 57 -11.08 -5.43 -19.65
N GLY A 58 -11.75 -4.49 -18.97
CA GLY A 58 -12.81 -3.67 -19.54
C GLY A 58 -12.30 -2.80 -20.68
N ALA A 59 -11.15 -2.16 -20.49
CA ALA A 59 -10.49 -1.36 -21.54
C ALA A 59 -10.09 -2.22 -22.75
N GLY A 60 -9.48 -3.40 -22.50
CA GLY A 60 -9.10 -4.32 -23.56
C GLY A 60 -10.30 -4.87 -24.35
N TYR A 61 -11.38 -5.20 -23.64
CA TYR A 61 -12.63 -5.65 -24.27
C TYR A 61 -13.25 -4.57 -25.16
N TYR A 62 -13.31 -3.32 -24.69
CA TYR A 62 -13.91 -2.22 -25.44
C TYR A 62 -13.12 -1.84 -26.70
N LEU A 63 -11.79 -1.90 -26.65
CA LEU A 63 -10.92 -1.46 -27.75
C LEU A 63 -10.71 -2.53 -28.84
N TRP A 64 -10.56 -3.79 -28.47
CA TRP A 64 -10.13 -4.86 -29.39
C TRP A 64 -11.00 -6.12 -29.35
N GLY A 65 -12.04 -6.15 -28.50
CA GLY A 65 -12.80 -7.36 -28.22
C GLY A 65 -12.05 -8.35 -27.32
N LEU A 66 -12.71 -9.46 -26.97
CA LEU A 66 -12.20 -10.47 -26.05
C LEU A 66 -11.27 -11.46 -26.78
N SER A 67 -10.06 -11.01 -27.09
CA SER A 67 -8.99 -11.88 -27.61
C SER A 67 -8.23 -12.52 -26.45
N THR A 68 -7.82 -13.78 -26.59
CA THR A 68 -7.00 -14.47 -25.58
C THR A 68 -5.73 -13.67 -25.26
N PHE A 69 -5.17 -12.98 -26.26
CA PHE A 69 -3.99 -12.13 -26.07
C PHE A 69 -4.28 -10.88 -25.23
N THR A 70 -5.41 -10.19 -25.48
CA THR A 70 -5.79 -9.01 -24.71
C THR A 70 -6.10 -9.39 -23.26
N PHE A 71 -6.71 -10.55 -23.03
CA PHE A 71 -6.94 -11.07 -21.68
C PHE A 71 -5.63 -11.28 -20.90
N VAL A 72 -4.66 -11.99 -21.49
CA VAL A 72 -3.36 -12.27 -20.85
C VAL A 72 -2.61 -10.97 -20.57
N LEU A 73 -2.59 -10.05 -21.53
CA LEU A 73 -1.90 -8.76 -21.39
C LEU A 73 -2.55 -7.90 -20.29
N SER A 74 -3.88 -7.84 -20.24
CA SER A 74 -4.61 -7.07 -19.22
C SER A 74 -4.42 -7.61 -17.82
N VAL A 75 -4.39 -8.94 -17.63
CA VAL A 75 -4.07 -9.55 -16.32
C VAL A 75 -2.63 -9.23 -15.92
N PHE A 76 -1.69 -9.34 -16.85
CA PHE A 76 -0.28 -9.04 -16.58
C PHE A 76 -0.07 -7.59 -16.16
N LEU A 77 -0.58 -6.64 -16.95
CA LEU A 77 -0.51 -5.21 -16.64
C LEU A 77 -1.25 -4.89 -15.33
N GLY A 78 -2.45 -5.43 -15.14
CA GLY A 78 -3.23 -5.22 -13.92
C GLY A 78 -2.49 -5.67 -12.65
N LEU A 79 -1.79 -6.80 -12.70
CA LEU A 79 -0.98 -7.26 -11.56
C LEU A 79 0.24 -6.38 -11.30
N VAL A 80 0.95 -5.95 -12.35
CA VAL A 80 2.12 -5.07 -12.23
C VAL A 80 1.73 -3.72 -11.65
N PHE A 81 0.73 -3.05 -12.23
CA PHE A 81 0.24 -1.75 -11.76
C PHE A 81 -0.35 -1.85 -10.36
N SER A 82 -1.10 -2.92 -10.07
CA SER A 82 -1.61 -3.12 -8.72
C SER A 82 -0.49 -3.20 -7.70
N ARG A 83 0.63 -3.89 -8.00
CA ARG A 83 1.76 -3.98 -7.05
C ARG A 83 2.30 -2.59 -6.69
N ILE A 84 2.45 -1.71 -7.67
CA ILE A 84 2.94 -0.34 -7.48
C ILE A 84 1.94 0.48 -6.64
N ILE A 85 0.65 0.40 -6.98
CA ILE A 85 -0.39 1.15 -6.26
C ILE A 85 -0.50 0.65 -4.81
N VAL A 86 -0.39 -0.66 -4.57
CA VAL A 86 -0.43 -1.23 -3.23
C VAL A 86 0.77 -0.78 -2.40
N SER A 87 1.98 -0.72 -2.98
CA SER A 87 3.12 -0.18 -2.22
C SER A 87 2.92 1.29 -1.90
N GLU A 88 2.48 2.10 -2.86
CA GLU A 88 2.24 3.54 -2.65
C GLU A 88 1.16 3.81 -1.58
N ILE A 89 0.06 3.05 -1.60
CA ILE A 89 -1.00 3.18 -0.60
C ILE A 89 -0.50 2.76 0.78
N ASN A 90 0.24 1.65 0.87
CA ASN A 90 0.84 1.23 2.14
C ASN A 90 1.80 2.28 2.68
N ASP A 91 2.67 2.84 1.84
CA ASP A 91 3.64 3.88 2.19
C ASP A 91 2.92 5.13 2.72
N ARG A 92 1.88 5.59 2.01
CA ARG A 92 1.09 6.76 2.41
C ARG A 92 0.33 6.54 3.71
N LEU A 93 -0.32 5.40 3.86
CA LEU A 93 -1.03 5.07 5.10
C LEU A 93 -0.06 5.04 6.28
N MET A 94 1.12 4.42 6.09
CA MET A 94 2.15 4.35 7.12
C MET A 94 2.69 5.73 7.49
N LEU A 95 2.93 6.62 6.52
CA LEU A 95 3.29 8.02 6.77
C LEU A 95 2.22 8.76 7.60
N ILE A 96 0.95 8.55 7.28
CA ILE A 96 -0.16 9.19 8.00
C ILE A 96 -0.20 8.69 9.45
N GLY A 97 -0.05 7.39 9.67
CA GLY A 97 0.04 6.82 11.03
C GLY A 97 1.26 7.32 11.79
N LEU A 98 2.42 7.37 11.14
CA LEU A 98 3.66 7.85 11.73
C LEU A 98 3.54 9.32 12.18
N LYS A 99 3.05 10.19 11.30
CA LYS A 99 2.81 11.60 11.62
C LYS A 99 1.81 11.79 12.76
N ARG A 100 0.77 10.96 12.84
CA ARG A 100 -0.18 10.99 13.97
C ARG A 100 0.49 10.61 15.28
N VAL A 101 1.26 9.52 15.30
CA VAL A 101 1.97 9.07 16.52
C VAL A 101 3.04 10.08 16.95
N LEU A 102 3.80 10.64 16.01
CA LEU A 102 4.79 11.69 16.30
C LEU A 102 4.13 12.96 16.86
N ASN A 103 3.03 13.42 16.25
CA ASN A 103 2.31 14.60 16.73
C ASN A 103 1.68 14.38 18.12
N LYS A 104 1.20 13.16 18.40
CA LYS A 104 0.66 12.76 19.71
C LYS A 104 1.72 12.63 20.81
N LYS A 105 2.99 12.39 20.45
CA LYS A 105 4.13 12.38 21.38
C LYS A 105 4.79 13.76 21.56
N ALA A 106 4.52 14.72 20.67
CA ALA A 106 5.03 16.08 20.74
C ALA A 106 4.16 17.02 21.60
N VAL A 107 2.98 16.56 22.04
CA VAL A 107 2.09 17.18 23.02
C VAL A 107 2.26 16.47 24.35
#